data_AF-A0A0D1UUN1-F1
#
_entry.id   AF-A0A0D1UUN1-F1
#
_cell.length_a   1.000
_cell.length_b   1.000
_cell.length_c   1.000
_cell.angle_alpha   90.00
_cell.angle_beta   90.00
_cell.angle_gamma   90.00
#
_symmetry.space_group_name_H-M   'P 1'
#
loop_
_entity.id
_entity.type
_entity.pdbx_description
1 polymer ?
#
loop_
_entity_poly.entity_id
_entity_poly.type
_entity_poly.pdbx_seq_one_letter_code
_entity_poly.pdbx_strand_id
1 'polypeptide(L)'
;MSSIKKIRKVSLWFIGMAVLTIVQFGALYQLDDFLAPPSLEGERVSAAGMESGEKKRLTVPDDAVRYDMTSDSLHLAYVTGEDESKLIIEDRSGRDSLEEDGNITYMKWLGQSNALLYMVEKRRGQELRLMQRSHDEPVPVYKWPDKEGKIEDIYFSPYLEFFYVHMKNEEKDELYKYTASNGLQKLQIGKVHIASIDYDEKNDILYISNSKGKLWEYKDGSIRRSSLKVQKFS
;
A
#
# COMPACT_ATOMS: atom_id res chain seq x y z
N MET A 1 7.72 -44.44 -37.67
CA MET A 1 7.18 -44.28 -36.29
C MET A 1 7.98 -43.33 -35.37
N SER A 2 8.79 -42.40 -35.89
CA SER A 2 9.58 -41.43 -35.07
C SER A 2 8.90 -40.05 -34.92
N SER A 3 8.06 -39.65 -35.87
CA SER A 3 7.45 -38.30 -35.91
C SER A 3 6.39 -38.05 -34.82
N ILE A 4 5.57 -39.05 -34.49
CA ILE A 4 4.46 -38.91 -33.53
C ILE A 4 4.94 -38.64 -32.10
N LYS A 5 6.11 -39.18 -31.72
CA LYS A 5 6.70 -38.96 -30.39
C LYS A 5 7.27 -37.55 -30.22
N LYS A 6 7.76 -36.91 -31.29
CA LYS A 6 8.23 -35.52 -31.26
C LYS A 6 7.08 -34.52 -31.14
N ILE A 7 5.97 -34.74 -31.86
CA ILE A 7 4.79 -33.86 -31.82
C ILE A 7 4.15 -33.83 -30.41
N ARG A 8 4.09 -34.97 -29.72
CA ARG A 8 3.59 -35.03 -28.32
C ARG A 8 4.46 -34.26 -27.33
N LYS A 9 5.79 -34.26 -27.50
CA LYS A 9 6.71 -33.48 -26.64
C LYS A 9 6.58 -31.97 -26.85
N VAL A 10 6.39 -31.53 -28.09
CA VAL A 10 6.19 -30.12 -28.41
C VAL A 10 4.83 -29.62 -27.90
N SER A 11 3.77 -30.41 -28.08
CA SER A 11 2.43 -30.10 -27.55
C SER A 11 2.39 -29.99 -26.03
N LEU A 12 3.10 -30.87 -25.30
CA LEU A 12 3.20 -30.79 -23.85
C LEU A 12 3.88 -29.49 -23.37
N TRP A 13 4.87 -29.03 -24.13
CA TRP A 13 5.60 -27.78 -23.84
C TRP A 13 4.71 -26.55 -24.04
N PHE A 14 3.90 -26.52 -25.12
CA PHE A 14 2.94 -25.45 -25.36
C PHE A 14 1.83 -25.40 -24.30
N ILE A 15 1.32 -26.56 -23.87
CA ILE A 15 0.33 -26.62 -22.78
C ILE A 15 0.94 -26.10 -21.47
N GLY A 16 2.17 -26.52 -21.15
CA GLY A 16 2.90 -26.03 -19.98
C GLY A 16 3.11 -24.51 -20.01
N MET A 17 3.49 -23.95 -21.17
CA MET A 17 3.62 -22.50 -21.33
C MET A 17 2.28 -21.79 -21.16
N ALA A 18 1.21 -22.26 -21.80
CA ALA A 18 -0.11 -21.63 -21.71
C ALA A 18 -0.64 -21.59 -20.27
N VAL A 19 -0.47 -22.68 -19.50
CA VAL A 19 -0.83 -22.72 -18.07
C VAL A 19 -0.01 -21.71 -17.27
N LEU A 20 1.31 -21.63 -17.51
CA LEU A 20 2.17 -20.64 -16.84
C LEU A 20 1.75 -19.20 -17.14
N THR A 21 1.39 -18.92 -18.40
CA THR A 21 0.92 -17.61 -18.83
C THR A 21 -0.40 -17.25 -18.15
N ILE A 22 -1.37 -18.17 -18.11
CA ILE A 22 -2.67 -17.93 -17.43
C ILE A 22 -2.47 -17.65 -15.93
N VAL A 23 -1.58 -18.39 -15.26
CA VAL A 23 -1.29 -18.16 -13.83
C VAL A 23 -0.63 -16.80 -13.61
N GLN A 24 0.31 -16.39 -14.46
CA GLN A 24 0.96 -15.08 -14.36
C GLN A 24 -0.02 -13.92 -14.63
N PHE A 25 -0.90 -14.04 -15.63
CA PHE A 25 -1.89 -13.02 -15.92
C PHE A 25 -3.02 -12.97 -14.87
N GLY A 26 -3.40 -14.11 -14.27
CA GLY A 26 -4.40 -14.13 -13.20
C GLY A 26 -3.93 -13.40 -11.94
N ALA A 27 -2.67 -13.58 -11.56
CA ALA A 27 -2.08 -12.85 -10.43
C ALA A 27 -1.97 -11.35 -10.69
N LEU A 28 -1.68 -10.94 -11.93
CA LEU A 28 -1.65 -9.52 -12.32
C LEU A 28 -3.06 -8.91 -12.35
N TYR A 29 -4.05 -9.62 -12.87
CA TYR A 29 -5.44 -9.13 -12.94
C TYR A 29 -6.06 -8.92 -11.56
N GLN A 30 -5.78 -9.82 -10.60
CA GLN A 30 -6.21 -9.62 -9.21
C GLN A 30 -5.57 -8.38 -8.57
N LEU A 31 -4.34 -8.02 -8.93
CA LEU A 31 -3.68 -6.81 -8.41
C LEU A 31 -4.22 -5.54 -9.08
N ASP A 32 -4.59 -5.61 -10.36
CA ASP A 32 -5.16 -4.49 -11.11
C ASP A 32 -6.55 -4.13 -10.58
N ASP A 33 -7.44 -5.11 -10.39
CA ASP A 33 -8.75 -4.91 -9.76
C ASP A 33 -8.63 -4.44 -8.31
N PHE A 34 -7.55 -4.83 -7.64
CA PHE A 34 -7.25 -4.34 -6.30
C PHE A 34 -6.84 -2.87 -6.33
N LEU A 35 -6.03 -2.41 -7.28
CA LEU A 35 -5.58 -1.01 -7.26
C LEU A 35 -6.53 -0.06 -7.98
N ALA A 36 -7.46 -0.60 -8.78
CA ALA A 36 -8.42 0.16 -9.52
C ALA A 36 -9.26 1.07 -8.60
N PRO A 37 -9.44 2.36 -8.94
CA PRO A 37 -10.35 3.23 -8.23
C PRO A 37 -11.78 2.64 -8.33
N PRO A 38 -12.63 2.81 -7.30
CA PRO A 38 -14.02 2.38 -7.37
C PRO A 38 -14.66 3.03 -8.59
N SER A 39 -15.21 2.21 -9.50
CA SER A 39 -15.89 2.71 -10.68
C SER A 39 -17.05 3.60 -10.26
N LEU A 40 -17.06 4.83 -10.77
CA LEU A 40 -18.09 5.85 -10.52
C LEU A 40 -19.49 5.45 -11.07
N GLU A 41 -19.68 4.20 -11.48
CA GLU A 41 -20.93 3.69 -12.05
C GLU A 41 -21.95 3.23 -10.99
N GLY A 42 -21.58 3.18 -9.71
CA GLY A 42 -22.49 2.87 -8.61
C GLY A 42 -23.43 4.02 -8.19
N GLU A 43 -23.19 5.25 -8.62
CA GLU A 43 -23.91 6.45 -8.09
C GLU A 43 -25.18 6.84 -8.87
N ARG A 44 -25.73 5.93 -9.69
CA ARG A 44 -26.95 6.20 -10.50
C ARG A 44 -28.13 5.26 -10.30
N VAL A 45 -28.16 4.49 -9.22
CA VAL A 45 -29.37 3.72 -8.86
C VAL A 45 -29.83 4.07 -7.46
N SER A 46 -30.88 4.90 -7.42
CA SER A 46 -31.85 5.14 -6.32
C SER A 46 -32.00 6.60 -5.91
N ALA A 47 -32.26 7.49 -6.86
CA ALA A 47 -32.95 8.76 -6.60
C ALA A 47 -34.47 8.51 -6.44
N ALA A 48 -34.85 7.79 -5.39
CA ALA A 48 -36.23 7.71 -4.91
C ALA A 48 -36.23 7.29 -3.44
N GLY A 49 -36.15 8.27 -2.54
CA GLY A 49 -36.44 8.08 -1.12
C GLY A 49 -35.34 7.43 -0.31
N MET A 50 -34.28 8.18 -0.01
CA MET A 50 -33.52 7.95 1.22
C MET A 50 -33.38 9.28 1.94
N GLU A 51 -33.82 9.28 3.19
CA GLU A 51 -33.67 10.36 4.13
C GLU A 51 -32.25 10.91 4.08
N SER A 52 -32.13 12.23 4.16
CA SER A 52 -30.87 12.92 4.45
C SER A 52 -30.40 12.53 5.85
N GLY A 53 -29.92 11.30 5.99
CA GLY A 53 -29.25 10.82 7.18
C GLY A 53 -27.96 11.60 7.33
N GLU A 54 -27.87 12.38 8.41
CA GLU A 54 -26.61 12.91 8.91
C GLU A 54 -25.56 11.79 8.80
N LYS A 55 -24.51 12.02 8.00
CA LYS A 55 -23.42 11.06 7.85
C LYS A 55 -22.80 10.85 9.23
N LYS A 56 -23.15 9.75 9.91
CA LYS A 56 -22.56 9.37 11.20
C LYS A 56 -21.05 9.25 11.00
N ARG A 57 -20.30 10.22 11.53
CA ARG A 57 -18.84 10.19 11.54
C ARG A 57 -18.39 9.13 12.53
N LEU A 58 -17.39 8.35 12.15
CA LEU A 58 -16.76 7.40 13.06
C LEU A 58 -15.96 8.17 14.11
N THR A 59 -15.85 7.57 15.29
CA THR A 59 -15.06 8.09 16.40
C THR A 59 -14.03 7.04 16.80
N VAL A 60 -12.79 7.47 17.00
CA VAL A 60 -11.71 6.59 17.48
C VAL A 60 -12.03 6.16 18.91
N PRO A 61 -12.03 4.86 19.22
CA PRO A 61 -12.21 4.36 20.59
C PRO A 61 -11.09 4.82 21.54
N ASP A 62 -11.43 5.02 22.82
CA ASP A 62 -10.48 5.50 23.84
C ASP A 62 -9.34 4.51 24.14
N ASP A 63 -9.54 3.22 23.87
CA ASP A 63 -8.59 2.12 24.07
C ASP A 63 -7.70 1.85 22.84
N ALA A 64 -7.89 2.60 21.75
CA ALA A 64 -7.09 2.47 20.54
C ALA A 64 -5.67 3.00 20.77
N VAL A 65 -4.67 2.13 20.68
CA VAL A 65 -3.25 2.50 20.79
C VAL A 65 -2.64 2.90 19.46
N ARG A 66 -3.26 2.47 18.35
CA ARG A 66 -2.91 2.88 17.00
C ARG A 66 -4.16 2.84 16.15
N TYR A 67 -4.32 3.87 15.32
CA TYR A 67 -5.44 3.98 14.40
C TYR A 67 -5.02 4.75 13.14
N ASP A 68 -5.79 4.55 12.08
CA ASP A 68 -5.82 5.44 10.93
C ASP A 68 -7.26 5.59 10.44
N MET A 69 -7.59 6.77 9.94
CA MET A 69 -8.95 7.11 9.52
C MET A 69 -8.90 7.90 8.21
N THR A 70 -9.81 7.57 7.29
CA THR A 70 -9.93 8.31 6.03
C THR A 70 -10.31 9.77 6.29
N SER A 71 -9.94 10.67 5.37
CA SER A 71 -10.17 12.12 5.52
C SER A 71 -11.65 12.53 5.64
N ASP A 72 -12.56 11.69 5.14
CA ASP A 72 -14.01 11.85 5.24
C ASP A 72 -14.61 11.20 6.50
N SER A 73 -13.78 10.56 7.33
CA SER A 73 -14.14 9.86 8.56
C SER A 73 -15.16 8.73 8.36
N LEU A 74 -15.14 8.10 7.17
CA LEU A 74 -16.05 7.01 6.82
C LEU A 74 -15.45 5.62 7.04
N HIS A 75 -14.13 5.51 7.11
CA HIS A 75 -13.42 4.27 7.42
C HIS A 75 -12.43 4.52 8.54
N LEU A 76 -12.44 3.62 9.52
CA LEU A 76 -11.54 3.63 10.67
C LEU A 76 -10.88 2.25 10.75
N ALA A 77 -9.56 2.23 10.87
CA ALA A 77 -8.80 1.03 11.22
C ALA A 77 -8.09 1.28 12.53
N TYR A 78 -8.13 0.35 13.47
CA TYR A 78 -7.45 0.50 14.74
C TYR A 78 -7.09 -0.83 15.38
N VAL A 79 -6.16 -0.76 16.33
CA VAL A 79 -5.82 -1.85 17.26
C VAL A 79 -5.89 -1.32 18.68
N THR A 80 -6.20 -2.22 19.63
CA THR A 80 -6.40 -1.86 21.03
C THR A 80 -5.14 -2.16 21.85
N GLY A 81 -5.02 -1.53 23.02
CA GLY A 81 -3.91 -1.83 23.93
C GLY A 81 -3.95 -3.23 24.55
N GLU A 82 -5.12 -3.88 24.56
CA GLU A 82 -5.27 -5.26 25.03
C GLU A 82 -4.77 -6.27 24.00
N ASP A 83 -4.90 -5.95 22.71
CA ASP A 83 -4.55 -6.83 21.60
C ASP A 83 -4.11 -6.02 20.38
N GLU A 84 -2.78 -5.89 20.23
CA GLU A 84 -2.16 -5.25 19.07
C GLU A 84 -2.10 -6.16 17.82
N SER A 85 -2.47 -7.43 17.96
CA SER A 85 -2.50 -8.40 16.85
C SER A 85 -3.86 -8.43 16.14
N LYS A 86 -4.89 -7.88 16.77
CA LYS A 86 -6.25 -7.82 16.23
C LYS A 86 -6.52 -6.47 15.59
N LEU A 87 -6.55 -6.46 14.26
CA LEU A 87 -7.00 -5.34 13.45
C LEU A 87 -8.53 -5.24 13.51
N ILE A 88 -9.05 -4.07 13.89
CA ILE A 88 -10.48 -3.77 13.83
C ILE A 88 -10.69 -2.73 12.73
N ILE A 89 -11.64 -3.00 11.84
CA ILE A 89 -12.03 -2.09 10.76
C ILE A 89 -13.50 -1.76 10.94
N GLU A 90 -13.81 -0.47 10.98
CA GLU A 90 -15.16 0.03 11.15
C GLU A 90 -15.52 0.98 10.01
N ASP A 91 -16.72 0.80 9.48
CA ASP A 91 -17.33 1.69 8.51
C ASP A 91 -18.86 1.72 8.65
N ARG A 92 -19.56 2.26 7.65
CA ARG A 92 -21.03 2.38 7.69
C ARG A 92 -21.78 1.06 7.65
N SER A 93 -21.18 0.02 7.08
CA SER A 93 -21.81 -1.30 6.97
C SER A 93 -21.67 -2.11 8.26
N GLY A 94 -20.68 -1.79 9.08
CA GLY A 94 -20.45 -2.50 10.34
C GLY A 94 -19.00 -2.46 10.77
N ARG A 95 -18.68 -3.41 11.65
CA ARG A 95 -17.35 -3.61 12.22
C ARG A 95 -16.90 -5.02 11.91
N ASP A 96 -15.73 -5.12 11.29
CA ASP A 96 -15.03 -6.37 11.02
C ASP A 96 -13.74 -6.42 11.86
N SER A 97 -13.22 -7.63 12.05
CA SER A 97 -11.93 -7.81 12.71
C SER A 97 -11.12 -8.93 12.07
N LEU A 98 -9.82 -8.74 12.04
CA LEU A 98 -8.83 -9.67 11.51
C LEU A 98 -7.75 -9.91 12.56
N GLU A 99 -7.39 -11.17 12.77
CA GLU A 99 -6.32 -11.56 13.68
C GLU A 99 -5.04 -11.84 12.89
N GLU A 100 -3.92 -11.26 13.32
CA GLU A 100 -2.62 -11.37 12.69
C GLU A 100 -1.64 -12.22 13.49
N ASP A 101 -0.72 -12.90 12.80
CA ASP A 101 0.41 -13.63 13.41
C ASP A 101 1.56 -12.66 13.76
N GLY A 102 1.26 -11.63 14.56
CA GLY A 102 2.19 -10.57 14.96
C GLY A 102 1.50 -9.27 15.34
N ASN A 103 2.28 -8.29 15.82
CA ASN A 103 1.74 -6.99 16.23
C ASN A 103 1.63 -6.05 15.03
N ILE A 104 0.56 -5.27 14.96
CA ILE A 104 0.37 -4.26 13.93
C ILE A 104 1.07 -2.96 14.34
N THR A 105 2.14 -2.62 13.64
CA THR A 105 3.04 -1.51 14.02
C THR A 105 2.83 -0.23 13.21
N TYR A 106 2.10 -0.32 12.10
CA TYR A 106 1.79 0.82 11.23
C TYR A 106 0.50 0.55 10.46
N MET A 107 -0.30 1.59 10.21
CA MET A 107 -1.54 1.53 9.41
C MET A 107 -1.69 2.83 8.62
N LYS A 108 -2.13 2.74 7.36
CA LYS A 108 -2.49 3.89 6.54
C LYS A 108 -3.51 3.52 5.46
N TRP A 109 -4.63 4.23 5.43
CA TRP A 109 -5.59 4.20 4.33
C TRP A 109 -4.99 4.86 3.10
N LEU A 110 -5.21 4.22 1.94
CA LEU A 110 -4.74 4.73 0.66
C LEU A 110 -5.75 5.73 0.10
N GLY A 111 -5.59 7.00 0.46
CA GLY A 111 -6.45 8.09 0.01
C GLY A 111 -7.89 7.97 0.55
N GLN A 112 -8.88 8.05 -0.33
CA GLN A 112 -10.30 7.79 0.00
C GLN A 112 -10.77 6.39 -0.44
N SER A 113 -9.83 5.49 -0.76
CA SER A 113 -10.17 4.12 -1.16
C SER A 113 -10.52 3.24 0.05
N ASN A 114 -11.10 2.08 -0.24
CA ASN A 114 -11.34 1.02 0.76
C ASN A 114 -10.11 0.14 0.98
N ALA A 115 -8.91 0.63 0.65
CA ALA A 115 -7.66 -0.10 0.74
C ALA A 115 -6.82 0.41 1.91
N LEU A 116 -6.47 -0.52 2.81
CA LEU A 116 -5.65 -0.27 4.00
C LEU A 116 -4.30 -0.95 3.83
N LEU A 117 -3.22 -0.18 3.91
CA LEU A 117 -1.87 -0.72 4.12
C LEU A 117 -1.57 -0.80 5.60
N TYR A 118 -1.00 -1.91 6.04
CA TYR A 118 -0.54 -2.05 7.42
C TYR A 118 0.68 -2.96 7.52
N MET A 119 1.51 -2.71 8.53
CA MET A 119 2.71 -3.49 8.82
C MET A 119 2.45 -4.43 9.98
N VAL A 120 2.79 -5.70 9.80
CA VAL A 120 2.75 -6.73 10.85
C VAL A 120 4.18 -7.10 11.22
N GLU A 121 4.55 -6.86 12.48
CA GLU A 121 5.82 -7.31 13.03
C GLU A 121 5.69 -8.75 13.56
N LYS A 122 6.34 -9.69 12.87
CA LYS A 122 6.30 -11.12 13.17
C LYS A 122 7.54 -11.56 13.92
N ARG A 123 7.59 -12.79 14.41
CA ARG A 123 8.78 -13.32 15.13
C ARG A 123 10.09 -13.23 14.32
N ARG A 124 10.04 -13.38 12.99
CA ARG A 124 11.21 -13.49 12.09
C ARG A 124 11.29 -12.38 11.04
N GLY A 125 10.80 -11.19 11.35
CA GLY A 125 10.83 -10.04 10.44
C GLY A 125 9.52 -9.26 10.50
N GLN A 126 9.23 -8.54 9.43
CA GLN A 126 8.01 -7.75 9.31
C GLN A 126 7.43 -7.84 7.89
N GLU A 127 6.13 -7.70 7.78
CA GLU A 127 5.39 -7.91 6.53
C GLU A 127 4.40 -6.76 6.30
N LEU A 128 4.57 -6.06 5.18
CA LEU A 128 3.59 -5.07 4.72
C LEU A 128 2.47 -5.82 4.03
N ARG A 129 1.25 -5.57 4.46
CA ARG A 129 0.03 -6.16 3.93
C ARG A 129 -0.89 -5.08 3.42
N LEU A 130 -1.71 -5.48 2.47
CA LEU A 130 -2.70 -4.65 1.82
C LEU A 130 -4.05 -5.35 1.95
N MET A 131 -4.97 -4.73 2.66
CA MET A 131 -6.32 -5.24 2.87
C MET A 131 -7.32 -4.42 2.09
N GLN A 132 -8.27 -5.12 1.47
CA GLN A 132 -9.47 -4.54 0.92
C GLN A 132 -10.67 -5.25 1.46
N ARG A 133 -11.71 -4.48 1.75
CA ARG A 133 -12.94 -5.02 2.31
C ARG A 133 -13.71 -5.94 1.34
N SER A 134 -13.50 -5.81 0.04
CA SER A 134 -14.06 -6.73 -0.98
C SER A 134 -13.37 -8.09 -1.01
N HIS A 135 -12.26 -8.26 -0.29
CA HIS A 135 -11.47 -9.49 -0.25
C HIS A 135 -11.43 -10.04 1.17
N ASP A 136 -11.64 -11.35 1.29
CA ASP A 136 -11.68 -12.02 2.60
C ASP A 136 -10.33 -12.02 3.31
N GLU A 137 -9.23 -12.00 2.54
CA GLU A 137 -7.86 -12.08 3.06
C GLU A 137 -6.99 -10.91 2.57
N PRO A 138 -6.17 -10.32 3.46
CA PRO A 138 -5.15 -9.35 3.08
C PRO A 138 -4.06 -9.96 2.20
N VAL A 139 -3.61 -9.19 1.22
CA VAL A 139 -2.55 -9.58 0.30
C VAL A 139 -1.18 -9.15 0.86
N PRO A 140 -0.18 -10.04 0.94
CA PRO A 140 1.17 -9.65 1.32
C PRO A 140 1.82 -8.82 0.20
N VAL A 141 2.26 -7.61 0.51
CA VAL A 141 2.95 -6.72 -0.42
C VAL A 141 4.45 -7.00 -0.42
N TYR A 142 5.04 -7.07 0.77
CA TYR A 142 6.48 -7.25 0.92
C TYR A 142 6.85 -7.81 2.29
N LYS A 143 7.94 -8.56 2.36
CA LYS A 143 8.48 -9.15 3.60
C LYS A 143 9.91 -8.68 3.80
N TRP A 144 10.17 -8.03 4.93
CA TRP A 144 11.52 -7.76 5.39
C TRP A 144 11.97 -8.89 6.32
N PRO A 145 13.21 -9.38 6.15
CA PRO A 145 13.74 -10.46 6.98
C PRO A 145 14.10 -9.99 8.40
N ASP A 146 14.21 -8.68 8.61
CA ASP A 146 14.56 -8.04 9.88
C ASP A 146 13.39 -7.19 10.42
N LYS A 147 13.55 -6.72 11.67
CA LYS A 147 12.59 -5.84 12.37
C LYS A 147 13.17 -4.43 12.60
N GLU A 148 14.29 -4.10 11.94
CA GLU A 148 15.04 -2.87 12.27
C GLU A 148 14.40 -1.62 11.66
N GLY A 149 13.66 -1.80 10.57
CA GLY A 149 12.93 -0.72 9.92
C GLY A 149 11.59 -0.42 10.58
N LYS A 150 11.25 0.85 10.73
CA LYS A 150 9.88 1.32 11.02
C LYS A 150 9.36 2.14 9.86
N ILE A 151 8.13 1.90 9.42
CA ILE A 151 7.50 2.81 8.46
C ILE A 151 7.26 4.14 9.16
N GLU A 152 7.83 5.21 8.61
CA GLU A 152 7.54 6.58 9.04
C GLU A 152 6.30 7.09 8.32
N ASP A 153 6.22 6.89 7.00
CA ASP A 153 5.07 7.30 6.20
C ASP A 153 4.93 6.53 4.88
N ILE A 154 3.73 6.60 4.28
CA ILE A 154 3.42 6.11 2.93
C ILE A 154 2.82 7.23 2.10
N TYR A 155 3.35 7.44 0.90
CA TYR A 155 2.91 8.46 -0.06
C TYR A 155 2.24 7.78 -1.24
N PHE A 156 0.93 7.91 -1.38
CA PHE A 156 0.13 7.22 -2.39
C PHE A 156 -0.25 8.16 -3.53
N SER A 157 -0.17 7.68 -4.78
CA SER A 157 -0.77 8.37 -5.93
C SER A 157 -2.07 7.68 -6.32
N PRO A 158 -3.23 8.33 -6.13
CA PRO A 158 -4.50 7.77 -6.60
C PRO A 158 -4.61 7.74 -8.13
N TYR A 159 -3.76 8.49 -8.85
CA TYR A 159 -3.80 8.59 -10.31
C TYR A 159 -2.97 7.54 -11.02
N LEU A 160 -1.91 7.06 -10.36
CA LEU A 160 -0.89 6.21 -10.96
C LEU A 160 -0.77 4.84 -10.28
N GLU A 161 -1.64 4.57 -9.29
CA GLU A 161 -1.78 3.27 -8.62
C GLU A 161 -0.47 2.71 -8.06
N PHE A 162 0.37 3.62 -7.57
CA PHE A 162 1.58 3.28 -6.83
C PHE A 162 1.66 4.04 -5.52
N PHE A 163 2.52 3.55 -4.64
CA PHE A 163 2.89 4.27 -3.42
C PHE A 163 4.38 4.17 -3.15
N TYR A 164 4.88 5.14 -2.40
CA TYR A 164 6.19 5.13 -1.79
C TYR A 164 6.08 4.77 -0.32
N VAL A 165 7.01 3.97 0.18
CA VAL A 165 7.14 3.66 1.61
C VAL A 165 8.44 4.28 2.10
N HIS A 166 8.34 5.21 3.05
CA HIS A 166 9.48 5.75 3.78
C HIS A 166 9.68 4.93 5.03
N MET A 167 10.82 4.25 5.08
CA MET A 167 11.22 3.41 6.18
C MET A 167 12.41 4.03 6.91
N LYS A 168 12.29 4.21 8.21
CA LYS A 168 13.33 4.74 9.09
C LYS A 168 14.08 3.57 9.72
N ASN A 169 15.39 3.61 9.61
CA ASN A 169 16.30 2.68 10.27
C ASN A 169 17.39 3.52 10.98
N GLU A 170 18.02 2.97 12.00
CA GLU A 170 19.06 3.64 12.80
C GLU A 170 20.25 4.13 11.95
N GLU A 171 20.68 3.35 10.95
CA GLU A 171 21.86 3.72 10.15
C GLU A 171 21.56 4.71 9.01
N LYS A 172 20.41 4.56 8.37
CA LYS A 172 19.99 5.36 7.21
C LYS A 172 18.50 5.15 6.96
N ASP A 173 17.89 6.11 6.30
CA ASP A 173 16.52 5.97 5.86
C ASP A 173 16.49 5.22 4.52
N GLU A 174 15.40 4.51 4.30
CA GLU A 174 15.16 3.72 3.11
C GLU A 174 13.86 4.16 2.46
N LEU A 175 13.88 4.29 1.13
CA LEU A 175 12.68 4.55 0.36
C LEU A 175 12.40 3.36 -0.55
N TYR A 176 11.13 3.01 -0.63
CA TYR A 176 10.64 1.98 -1.54
C TYR A 176 9.56 2.57 -2.43
N LYS A 177 9.44 2.06 -3.65
CA LYS A 177 8.34 2.33 -4.58
C LYS A 177 7.65 1.02 -4.89
N TYR A 178 6.35 0.96 -4.68
CA TYR A 178 5.52 -0.14 -5.14
C TYR A 178 5.00 0.15 -6.53
N THR A 179 4.93 -0.83 -7.42
CA THR A 179 4.12 -0.74 -8.65
C THR A 179 3.48 -2.09 -8.89
N ALA A 180 2.30 -2.15 -9.52
CA ALA A 180 1.64 -3.42 -9.84
C ALA A 180 2.55 -4.37 -10.62
N SER A 181 3.37 -3.83 -11.53
CA SER A 181 4.27 -4.61 -12.40
C SER A 181 5.53 -5.12 -11.71
N ASN A 182 6.08 -4.39 -10.73
CA ASN A 182 7.37 -4.71 -10.12
C ASN A 182 7.31 -5.06 -8.63
N GLY A 183 6.13 -4.96 -8.01
CA GLY A 183 5.98 -5.01 -6.56
C GLY A 183 6.74 -3.87 -5.88
N LEU A 184 7.07 -4.07 -4.59
CA LEU A 184 7.81 -3.11 -3.78
C LEU A 184 9.31 -3.20 -4.06
N GLN A 185 9.90 -2.13 -4.60
CA GLN A 185 11.32 -2.03 -4.92
C GLN A 185 12.00 -0.92 -4.13
N LYS A 186 13.22 -1.21 -3.65
CA LYS A 186 14.04 -0.23 -2.93
C LYS A 186 14.65 0.80 -3.87
N LEU A 187 14.52 2.07 -3.55
CA LEU A 187 15.11 3.19 -4.26
C LEU A 187 16.56 3.44 -3.81
N GLN A 188 17.42 3.74 -4.78
CA GLN A 188 18.83 4.04 -4.52
C GLN A 188 18.99 5.52 -4.16
N ILE A 189 18.76 5.86 -2.89
CA ILE A 189 18.87 7.25 -2.38
C ILE A 189 20.20 7.56 -1.68
N GLY A 190 21.11 6.57 -1.62
CA GLY A 190 22.39 6.68 -0.91
C GLY A 190 22.26 6.60 0.60
N LYS A 191 23.28 7.08 1.33
CA LYS A 191 23.25 7.18 2.81
C LYS A 191 22.72 8.56 3.20
N VAL A 192 21.40 8.68 3.34
CA VAL A 192 20.72 9.93 3.69
C VAL A 192 19.74 9.65 4.82
N HIS A 193 19.78 10.47 5.87
CA HIS A 193 18.69 10.58 6.82
C HIS A 193 17.69 11.59 6.30
N ILE A 194 16.45 11.17 6.10
CA ILE A 194 15.40 11.99 5.52
C ILE A 194 14.76 12.79 6.65
N ALA A 195 14.76 14.11 6.51
CA ALA A 195 14.09 14.99 7.45
C ALA A 195 12.65 15.26 7.03
N SER A 196 12.40 15.36 5.72
CA SER A 196 11.05 15.51 5.19
C SER A 196 10.98 14.98 3.76
N ILE A 197 9.78 14.57 3.37
CA ILE A 197 9.42 14.26 1.99
C ILE A 197 8.18 15.08 1.67
N ASP A 198 8.20 15.73 0.52
CA ASP A 198 7.02 16.33 -0.11
C ASP A 198 6.76 15.59 -1.42
N TYR A 199 5.52 15.21 -1.67
CA TYR A 199 5.16 14.33 -2.77
C TYR A 199 4.14 15.00 -3.70
N ASP A 200 4.57 15.24 -4.94
CA ASP A 200 3.68 15.65 -6.02
C ASP A 200 3.09 14.41 -6.69
N GLU A 201 1.90 14.03 -6.22
CA GLU A 201 1.16 12.86 -6.68
C GLU A 201 0.74 12.90 -8.15
N LYS A 202 0.64 14.10 -8.74
CA LYS A 202 0.19 14.29 -10.13
C LYS A 202 1.33 14.09 -11.12
N ASN A 203 2.54 14.51 -10.73
CA ASN A 203 3.71 14.47 -11.59
C ASN A 203 4.69 13.34 -11.25
N ASP A 204 4.41 12.52 -10.23
CA ASP A 204 5.30 11.49 -9.69
C ASP A 204 6.68 12.06 -9.31
N ILE A 205 6.68 13.10 -8.46
CA ILE A 205 7.91 13.74 -8.00
C ILE A 205 7.99 13.69 -6.48
N LEU A 206 9.06 13.09 -5.97
CA LEU A 206 9.40 13.16 -4.54
C LEU A 206 10.49 14.20 -4.31
N TYR A 207 10.19 15.16 -3.45
CA TYR A 207 11.14 16.13 -2.93
C TYR A 207 11.63 15.68 -1.57
N ILE A 208 12.87 15.18 -1.52
CA ILE A 208 13.47 14.59 -0.33
C ILE A 208 14.44 15.61 0.26
N SER A 209 14.23 16.01 1.51
CA SER A 209 15.15 16.91 2.22
C SER A 209 15.82 16.22 3.40
N ASN A 210 17.06 16.62 3.72
CA ASN A 210 17.72 16.21 4.95
C ASN A 210 17.82 17.35 5.97
N SER A 211 18.25 17.02 7.19
CA SER A 211 18.43 17.99 8.28
C SER A 211 19.45 19.11 7.99
N LYS A 212 20.29 18.94 6.96
CA LYS A 212 21.25 19.95 6.49
C LYS A 212 20.65 20.87 5.41
N GLY A 213 19.37 20.73 5.09
CA GLY A 213 18.67 21.51 4.07
C GLY A 213 19.08 21.16 2.63
N LYS A 214 19.74 20.01 2.40
CA LYS A 214 19.98 19.52 1.04
C LYS A 214 18.67 18.95 0.50
N LEU A 215 18.33 19.33 -0.72
CA LEU A 215 17.14 18.89 -1.43
C LEU A 215 17.52 17.99 -2.61
N TRP A 216 16.85 16.85 -2.69
CA TRP A 216 16.87 15.95 -3.83
C TRP A 216 15.48 15.84 -4.43
N GLU A 217 15.46 15.63 -5.72
CA GLU A 217 14.27 15.34 -6.50
C GLU A 217 14.43 13.91 -7.02
N TYR A 218 13.45 13.05 -6.74
CA TYR A 218 13.33 11.77 -7.41
C TYR A 218 12.21 11.84 -8.44
N LYS A 219 12.58 11.63 -9.70
CA LYS A 219 11.70 11.71 -10.87
C LYS A 219 12.21 10.77 -11.96
N ASP A 220 11.28 10.11 -12.67
CA ASP A 220 11.57 9.22 -13.80
C ASP A 220 12.61 8.13 -13.46
N GLY A 221 12.52 7.56 -12.24
CA GLY A 221 13.43 6.51 -11.79
C GLY A 221 14.81 7.00 -11.33
N SER A 222 15.08 8.31 -11.37
CA SER A 222 16.39 8.88 -11.04
C SER A 222 16.31 9.91 -9.92
N ILE A 223 17.28 9.86 -8.99
CA ILE A 223 17.47 10.90 -7.98
C ILE A 223 18.47 11.95 -8.48
N ARG A 224 18.11 13.22 -8.37
CA ARG A 224 18.95 14.36 -8.78
C ARG A 224 18.97 15.38 -7.66
N ARG A 225 20.08 16.10 -7.52
CA ARG A 225 20.15 17.21 -6.59
C ARG A 225 19.31 18.36 -7.17
N SER A 226 18.31 18.82 -6.43
CA SER A 226 17.49 19.93 -6.89
C SER A 226 18.26 21.24 -6.74
N SER A 227 18.13 22.13 -7.74
CA SER A 227 18.62 23.51 -7.67
C SER A 227 17.64 24.43 -6.93
N LEU A 228 16.43 23.94 -6.65
CA LEU A 228 15.43 24.67 -5.89
C LEU A 228 15.90 24.81 -4.44
N LYS A 229 15.84 26.03 -3.92
CA LYS A 229 15.95 26.26 -2.48
C LYS A 229 14.61 25.88 -1.85
N VAL A 230 14.64 25.09 -0.78
CA VAL A 230 13.45 24.79 0.02
C VAL A 230 12.82 26.11 0.46
N GLN A 231 11.73 26.53 -0.18
CA GLN A 231 10.86 27.54 0.40
C GLN A 231 10.12 26.83 1.51
N LYS A 232 10.39 27.22 2.77
CA LYS A 232 9.60 26.74 3.90
C LYS A 232 8.17 27.22 3.67
N PHE A 233 7.28 26.32 3.30
CA PHE A 233 5.85 26.54 3.46
C PHE A 233 5.56 26.30 4.94
N SER A 234 5.47 27.41 5.68
CA SER A 234 5.01 27.45 7.07
C SER A 234 3.49 27.47 7.12
#